data_AF-A0A833L8C3-F1
#
_entry.id   AF-A0A833L8C3-F1
#
_cell.length_a   1.000
_cell.length_b   1.000
_cell.length_c   1.000
_cell.angle_alpha   90.00
_cell.angle_beta   90.00
_cell.angle_gamma   90.00
#
_symmetry.space_group_name_H-M   'P 1'
#
loop_
_entity.id
_entity.type
_entity.pdbx_description
1 polymer ?
#
loop_
_entity_poly.entity_id
_entity_poly.type
_entity_poly.pdbx_seq_one_letter_code
_entity_poly.pdbx_strand_id
1 'polypeptide(L)'
;MTSRSLTDTLRDLRAAEDLARCLEATAPGVVMLEGGGDALVGRHGRPTGAGFWTLQPFPESLWEAMAREHAEGLRPAFPMQGF
;
A
#
# COMPACT_ATOMS: atom_id res chain seq x y z
N MET A 1 -13.06 18.03 16.70
CA MET A 1 -13.24 16.76 15.97
C MET A 1 -14.43 16.92 15.05
N THR A 2 -14.19 17.12 13.75
CA THR A 2 -15.25 17.26 12.75
C THR A 2 -15.94 15.90 12.55
N SER A 3 -17.26 15.87 12.71
CA SER A 3 -18.06 14.69 12.41
C SER A 3 -17.93 14.36 10.93
N ARG A 4 -17.41 13.16 10.61
CA ARG A 4 -17.26 12.69 9.24
C ARG A 4 -18.63 12.34 8.68
N SER A 5 -18.94 12.77 7.46
CA SER A 5 -20.20 12.42 6.82
C SER A 5 -20.29 10.91 6.62
N LEU A 6 -21.47 10.32 6.86
CA LEU A 6 -21.75 8.90 6.59
C LEU A 6 -21.39 8.54 5.14
N THR A 7 -21.64 9.45 4.19
CA THR A 7 -21.33 9.27 2.78
C THR A 7 -19.83 9.11 2.52
N ASP A 8 -18.99 9.87 3.24
CA ASP A 8 -17.53 9.77 3.09
C ASP A 8 -17.03 8.44 3.65
N THR A 9 -17.56 8.01 4.80
CA THR A 9 -17.24 6.71 5.38
C THR A 9 -17.62 5.56 4.44
N LEU A 10 -18.79 5.60 3.81
CA LEU A 10 -19.21 4.57 2.87
C LEU A 10 -18.34 4.54 1.61
N ARG A 11 -17.92 5.71 1.11
CA ARG A 11 -16.98 5.80 -0.02
C ARG A 11 -15.63 5.17 0.34
N ASP A 12 -15.10 5.49 1.51
CA ASP A 12 -13.81 4.95 1.97
C ASP A 12 -13.86 3.43 2.15
N LEU A 13 -14.95 2.90 2.71
CA LEU A 13 -15.15 1.46 2.85
C LEU A 13 -15.18 0.77 1.49
N ARG A 14 -15.85 1.37 0.50
CA ARG A 14 -15.89 0.82 -0.85
C ARG A 14 -14.53 0.86 -1.53
N ALA A 15 -13.79 1.97 -1.38
CA ALA A 15 -12.44 2.10 -1.91
C ALA A 15 -11.48 1.07 -1.27
N ALA A 16 -11.64 0.79 0.03
CA ALA A 16 -10.87 -0.24 0.72
C ALA A 16 -11.19 -1.66 0.21
N GLU A 17 -12.46 -1.96 -0.06
CA GLU A 17 -12.88 -3.24 -0.66
C GLU A 17 -12.32 -3.42 -2.07
N ASP A 18 -12.37 -2.36 -2.89
CA ASP A 18 -11.80 -2.36 -4.25
C ASP A 18 -10.28 -2.57 -4.22
N LEU A 19 -9.59 -1.90 -3.29
CA LEU A 19 -8.16 -2.08 -3.07
C LEU A 19 -7.83 -3.53 -2.67
N ALA A 20 -8.58 -4.10 -1.72
CA ALA A 20 -8.38 -5.48 -1.27
C ALA A 20 -8.50 -6.47 -2.45
N ARG A 21 -9.55 -6.33 -3.28
CA ARG A 21 -9.74 -7.18 -4.47
C ARG A 21 -8.62 -7.04 -5.49
N CYS A 22 -8.15 -5.81 -5.74
CA CYS A 22 -7.02 -5.58 -6.63
C CYS A 22 -5.72 -6.21 -6.10
N LEU A 23 -5.48 -6.14 -4.79
CA LEU A 23 -4.33 -6.77 -4.15
C LEU A 23 -4.42 -8.29 -4.23
N GLU A 24 -5.57 -8.89 -3.92
CA GLU A 24 -5.75 -10.34 -4.04
C GLU A 24 -5.51 -10.86 -5.46
N ALA A 25 -5.92 -10.09 -6.47
CA ALA A 25 -5.72 -10.43 -7.88
C ALA A 25 -4.26 -10.33 -8.33
N THR A 26 -3.53 -9.32 -7.85
CA THR A 26 -2.18 -9.00 -8.37
C THR A 26 -1.04 -9.51 -7.49
N ALA A 27 -1.24 -9.60 -6.17
CA ALA A 27 -0.20 -9.98 -5.21
C ALA A 27 0.44 -11.34 -5.51
N PRO A 28 -0.29 -12.43 -5.87
CA PRO A 28 0.34 -13.71 -6.14
C PRO A 28 1.35 -13.64 -7.29
N GLY A 29 1.02 -12.91 -8.36
CA GLY A 29 1.88 -12.74 -9.53
C GLY A 29 3.12 -11.90 -9.21
N VAL A 30 2.94 -10.78 -8.51
CA VAL A 30 4.04 -9.89 -8.12
C VAL A 30 4.98 -10.58 -7.13
N VAL A 31 4.43 -11.25 -6.11
CA VAL A 31 5.21 -11.98 -5.11
C VAL A 31 6.05 -13.08 -5.77
N MET A 32 5.47 -13.83 -6.72
CA MET A 32 6.22 -14.85 -7.46
C MET A 32 7.35 -14.24 -8.29
N LEU A 33 7.10 -13.11 -8.95
CA LEU A 33 8.10 -12.43 -9.79
C LEU A 33 9.29 -11.91 -8.97
N GLU A 34 9.04 -11.44 -7.75
CA GLU A 34 10.05 -10.90 -6.83
C GLU A 34 10.79 -11.99 -6.02
N GLY A 35 10.51 -13.28 -6.26
CA GLY A 35 11.16 -14.39 -5.57
C GLY A 35 10.54 -14.77 -4.22
N GLY A 36 9.33 -14.31 -3.94
CA GLY A 36 8.50 -14.78 -2.84
C GLY A 36 8.98 -14.36 -1.44
N GLY A 37 8.51 -15.13 -0.45
CA GLY A 37 8.90 -14.93 0.96
C GLY A 37 10.39 -15.13 1.20
N ASP A 38 11.05 -16.00 0.44
CA ASP A 38 12.49 -16.27 0.59
C ASP A 38 13.34 -15.06 0.19
N ALA A 39 12.98 -14.37 -0.90
CA ALA A 39 13.64 -13.13 -1.30
C ALA A 39 13.44 -12.01 -0.27
N LEU A 40 12.23 -11.92 0.31
CA LEU A 40 11.92 -10.97 1.38
C LEU A 40 12.73 -11.25 2.65
N VAL A 41 12.82 -12.51 3.06
CA VAL A 41 13.64 -12.96 4.20
C VAL A 41 15.13 -12.72 3.94
N GLY A 42 15.63 -13.00 2.74
CA GLY A 42 17.03 -12.76 2.38
C GLY A 42 17.43 -11.28 2.45
N ARG A 43 16.52 -10.35 2.13
CA ARG A 43 16.77 -8.90 2.16
C ARG A 43 16.54 -8.26 3.52
N HIS A 44 15.50 -8.69 4.24
CA HIS A 44 14.99 -7.98 5.42
C HIS A 44 14.73 -8.86 6.64
N GLY A 45 14.91 -10.17 6.50
CA GLY A 45 14.69 -11.13 7.58
C GLY A 45 15.83 -11.12 8.60
N ARG A 46 15.46 -11.16 9.87
CA ARG A 46 16.37 -11.46 10.98
C ARG A 46 15.90 -12.76 11.66
N PRO A 47 16.79 -13.75 11.85
CA PRO A 47 16.39 -15.00 12.49
C PRO A 47 16.09 -14.75 13.97
N THR A 48 15.03 -15.36 14.47
CA THR A 48 14.70 -15.40 15.91
C THR A 48 15.13 -16.73 16.53
N GLY A 49 15.35 -16.75 17.84
CA GLY A 49 15.66 -17.99 18.58
C GLY A 49 14.53 -19.03 18.59
N ALA A 50 13.34 -18.68 18.10
CA ALA A 50 12.18 -19.56 18.01
C ALA A 50 12.01 -20.22 16.62
N GLY A 51 12.95 -20.01 15.68
CA GLY A 51 12.88 -20.62 14.36
C GLY A 51 11.99 -19.89 13.34
N PHE A 52 11.56 -18.67 13.67
CA PHE A 52 10.84 -17.78 12.76
C PHE A 52 11.71 -16.60 12.32
N TRP A 53 11.37 -15.97 11.20
CA TRP A 53 12.02 -14.75 10.72
C TRP A 53 11.19 -13.53 11.10
N THR A 54 11.84 -12.52 11.69
CA THR A 54 11.24 -11.19 11.83
C THR A 54 11.64 -10.34 10.65
N LEU A 55 10.66 -9.69 10.03
CA LEU A 55 10.92 -8.63 9.07
C LEU A 55 11.11 -7.34 9.85
N GLN A 56 12.20 -6.62 9.60
CA GLN A 56 12.33 -5.27 10.14
C GLN A 56 11.17 -4.42 9.62
N PRO A 57 10.58 -3.56 10.47
CA PRO A 57 9.60 -2.60 9.98
C PRO A 57 10.23 -1.77 8.86
N PHE A 58 9.50 -1.61 7.76
CA PHE A 58 9.94 -0.76 6.66
C PHE A 58 10.12 0.68 7.17
N PRO A 59 11.14 1.41 6.67
CA PRO A 59 11.39 2.78 7.12
C PRO A 59 10.20 3.68 6.80
N GLU A 60 9.87 4.59 7.72
CA GLU A 60 8.75 5.54 7.58
C GLU A 60 8.83 6.34 6.28
N SER A 61 10.04 6.71 5.86
CA SER A 61 10.30 7.41 4.59
C SER A 61 9.85 6.64 3.34
N LEU A 62 9.84 5.31 3.38
CA LEU A 62 9.31 4.49 2.29
C LEU A 62 7.79 4.63 2.20
N TRP A 63 7.10 4.59 3.36
CA TRP A 63 5.66 4.78 3.42
C TRP A 63 5.25 6.18 2.95
N GLU A 64 5.98 7.21 3.36
CA GLU A 64 5.76 8.59 2.91
C GLU A 64 5.96 8.73 1.39
N ALA A 65 7.00 8.09 0.83
CA ALA A 65 7.26 8.09 -0.60
C ALA A 65 6.12 7.43 -1.39
N MET A 66 5.65 6.27 -0.95
CA MET A 66 4.51 5.57 -1.56
C MET A 66 3.21 6.38 -1.47
N ALA A 67 2.95 7.00 -0.31
CA ALA A 67 1.78 7.84 -0.12
C ALA A 67 1.81 9.08 -1.03
N ARG A 68 2.99 9.69 -1.22
CA ARG A 68 3.20 10.82 -2.12
C ARG A 68 3.01 10.41 -3.58
N GLU A 69 3.58 9.29 -4.02
CA GLU A 69 3.39 8.77 -5.38
C GLU A 69 1.90 8.53 -5.68
N HIS A 70 1.18 7.94 -4.74
CA HIS A 70 -0.26 7.74 -4.86
C HIS A 70 -1.03 9.07 -4.96
N ALA A 71 -0.69 10.06 -4.12
CA ALA A 71 -1.30 11.39 -4.16
C ALA A 71 -0.99 12.14 -5.47
N GLU A 72 0.19 11.92 -6.06
CA GLU A 72 0.59 12.48 -7.36
C GLU A 72 -0.18 11.83 -8.51
N GLY A 73 -0.40 10.51 -8.48
CA GLY A 73 -1.22 9.78 -9.45
C GLY A 73 -2.72 10.14 -9.41
N LEU A 74 -3.21 10.65 -8.27
CA LEU A 74 -4.59 11.12 -8.10
C LEU A 74 -4.82 12.57 -8.55
N ARG A 75 -3.78 13.33 -8.94
CA ARG A 75 -3.97 14.70 -9.45
C ARG A 75 -4.69 14.64 -10.81
N PRO A 76 -5.89 15.23 -10.95
CA PRO A 76 -6.56 15.26 -12.24
C PRO A 76 -5.71 16.04 -13.24
N ALA A 77 -5.39 15.41 -14.37
CA ALA A 77 -4.81 16.06 -15.53
C ALA A 77 -5.88 16.95 -16.19
N PHE A 78 -6.21 18.10 -15.59
CA PHE A 78 -6.98 19.14 -16.25
C PHE A 78 -6.34 20.50 -16.00
N PRO A 79 -5.96 21.25 -17.06
CA PRO A 79 -5.67 22.65 -16.90
C PRO A 79 -6.99 23.37 -16.66
N MET A 80 -7.16 23.99 -15.49
CA MET A 80 -8.14 25.05 -15.31
C MET A 80 -7.67 26.24 -16.16
N GLN A 81 -7.99 26.23 -17.46
CA GLN A 81 -7.99 27.45 -18.26
C GLN A 81 -9.12 28.34 -17.77
N GLY A 82 -8.77 29.59 -17.47
CA GLY A 82 -9.66 30.58 -16.88
C GLY A 82 -10.89 30.88 -17.73
N PHE A 83 -11.95 31.25 -17.02
CA PHE A 83 -12.99 32.15 -17.50
C PHE A 83 -13.03 33.35 -16.55
#